data_AF-K1T0D2-F1
#
_entry.id   AF-K1T0D2-F1
#
_cell.length_a   1.000
_cell.length_b   1.000
_cell.length_c   1.000
_cell.angle_alpha   90.00
_cell.angle_beta   90.00
_cell.angle_gamma   90.00
#
_symmetry.space_group_name_H-M   'P 1'
#
loop_
_entity.id
_entity.type
_entity.pdbx_description
1 polymer ?
#
loop_
_entity_poly.entity_id
_entity_poly.type
_entity_poly.pdbx_seq_one_letter_code
_entity_poly.pdbx_strand_id
1 'polypeptide(L)'
;MGIGGSIIDPAFIEEYLGMRVESVDEVEIIRRMTQGIYDEDEYQKALKWTREKCKEGFDKNPEQFRRTDEQKEQDWEFVVKMMCIIKDLMNGNKNLPAGCEEESVGHNAIAAGFQGQRQWTDFYPNCDFPEAMLNTSFDWNGAREPYILATENDVLNGLGMLFMKLLTNRAQIFADVRTYWSPEAVKKATGYELEGVAKQSGGFIHLINSGAACLDACGKATDENGNGVMKPWYDVTDKDIDNILDATTWNYADLG
;
A
#
# COMPACT_ATOMS: atom_id res chain seq x y z
N MET A 1 -6.66 -14.75 -5.76
CA MET A 1 -7.74 -15.61 -5.23
C MET A 1 -9.02 -15.63 -6.09
N GLY A 2 -8.93 -15.75 -7.42
CA GLY A 2 -10.12 -15.77 -8.29
C GLY A 2 -10.96 -14.49 -8.28
N ILE A 3 -10.34 -13.34 -7.99
CA ILE A 3 -10.98 -12.02 -7.97
C ILE A 3 -11.15 -11.56 -9.41
N GLY A 4 -12.34 -11.07 -9.77
CA GLY A 4 -12.65 -10.69 -11.15
C GLY A 4 -11.68 -9.65 -11.73
N GLY A 5 -11.35 -8.62 -10.95
CA GLY A 5 -10.45 -7.54 -11.39
C GLY A 5 -8.97 -7.94 -11.50
N SER A 6 -8.57 -9.09 -10.96
CA SER A 6 -7.21 -9.62 -11.15
C SER A 6 -7.09 -10.61 -12.31
N ILE A 7 -8.20 -10.90 -12.99
CA ILE A 7 -8.18 -11.56 -14.30
C ILE A 7 -8.02 -10.44 -15.34
N ILE A 8 -6.77 -10.13 -15.66
CA ILE A 8 -6.42 -9.00 -16.53
C ILE A 8 -6.98 -9.22 -17.94
N ASP A 9 -7.63 -8.20 -18.49
CA ASP A 9 -8.02 -8.10 -19.89
C ASP A 9 -7.13 -7.07 -20.61
N PRO A 10 -6.08 -7.52 -21.33
CA PRO A 10 -5.20 -6.62 -22.07
C PRO A 10 -5.91 -5.85 -23.18
N ALA A 11 -6.93 -6.44 -23.82
CA ALA A 11 -7.64 -5.78 -24.91
C ALA A 11 -8.41 -4.56 -24.40
N PHE A 12 -9.06 -4.68 -23.24
CA PHE A 12 -9.69 -3.53 -22.58
C PHE A 12 -8.67 -2.41 -22.30
N ILE A 13 -7.51 -2.74 -21.72
CA ILE A 13 -6.49 -1.75 -21.34
C ILE A 13 -5.88 -1.07 -22.57
N GLU A 14 -5.60 -1.83 -23.63
CA GLU A 14 -5.05 -1.31 -24.88
C GLU A 14 -6.09 -0.44 -25.63
N GLU A 15 -7.30 -0.95 -25.84
CA GLU A 15 -8.32 -0.29 -26.66
C GLU A 15 -8.89 0.98 -26.01
N TYR A 16 -9.12 0.96 -24.69
CA TYR A 16 -9.75 2.09 -24.00
C TYR A 16 -8.74 3.10 -23.46
N LEU A 17 -7.56 2.65 -23.03
CA LEU A 17 -6.59 3.50 -22.33
C LEU A 17 -5.32 3.76 -23.14
N GLY A 18 -5.10 3.02 -24.24
CA GLY A 18 -3.86 3.11 -25.01
C GLY A 18 -2.62 2.70 -24.20
N MET A 19 -2.82 1.91 -23.13
CA MET A 19 -1.77 1.45 -22.24
C MET A 19 -1.29 0.05 -22.65
N ARG A 20 -0.07 -0.31 -22.24
CA ARG A 20 0.47 -1.67 -22.38
C ARG A 20 0.33 -2.41 -21.06
N VAL A 21 0.25 -3.73 -21.12
CA VAL A 21 0.27 -4.61 -19.95
C VAL A 21 1.58 -5.40 -19.96
N GLU A 22 2.38 -5.21 -18.91
CA GLU A 22 3.55 -6.03 -18.61
C GLU A 22 3.22 -6.95 -17.43
N SER A 23 3.79 -8.15 -17.42
CA SER A 23 3.59 -9.12 -16.33
C SER A 23 4.93 -9.68 -15.88
N VAL A 24 5.13 -9.69 -14.57
CA VAL A 24 6.30 -10.27 -13.91
C VAL A 24 5.79 -11.25 -12.87
N ASP A 25 6.31 -12.47 -12.88
CA ASP A 25 5.98 -13.44 -11.83
C ASP A 25 6.68 -13.04 -10.52
N GLU A 26 6.02 -13.26 -9.38
CA GLU A 26 6.51 -12.85 -8.06
C GLU A 26 7.88 -13.46 -7.71
N VAL A 27 8.27 -14.58 -8.35
CA VAL A 27 9.62 -15.15 -8.22
C VAL A 27 10.73 -14.16 -8.59
N GLU A 28 10.45 -13.15 -9.42
CA GLU A 28 11.42 -12.11 -9.77
C GLU A 28 11.80 -11.26 -8.56
N ILE A 29 10.87 -10.99 -7.65
CA ILE A 29 11.17 -10.28 -6.39
C ILE A 29 12.15 -11.12 -5.57
N ILE A 30 11.90 -12.42 -5.47
CA ILE A 30 12.80 -13.35 -4.75
C ILE A 30 14.16 -13.44 -5.44
N ARG A 31 14.20 -13.51 -6.77
CA ARG A 31 15.47 -13.51 -7.52
C ARG A 31 16.27 -12.25 -7.21
N ARG A 32 15.65 -11.07 -7.27
CA ARG A 32 16.31 -9.80 -6.98
C ARG A 32 16.80 -9.71 -5.54
N MET A 33 15.99 -10.13 -4.56
CA MET A 33 16.42 -10.20 -3.17
C MET A 33 17.61 -11.14 -2.98
N THR A 34 17.56 -12.34 -3.57
CA THR A 34 18.57 -13.40 -3.42
C THR A 34 19.90 -13.02 -4.08
N GLN A 35 19.84 -12.39 -5.25
CA GLN A 35 21.01 -12.02 -6.04
C GLN A 35 21.55 -10.61 -5.73
N GLY A 36 20.90 -9.86 -4.83
CA GLY A 36 21.34 -8.51 -4.49
C GLY A 36 21.04 -7.46 -5.56
N ILE A 37 19.96 -7.63 -6.34
CA ILE A 37 19.59 -6.75 -7.47
C ILE A 37 18.61 -5.68 -6.99
N TYR A 38 19.16 -4.74 -6.23
CA TYR A 38 18.50 -3.54 -5.72
C TYR A 38 19.59 -2.53 -5.32
N ASP A 39 19.23 -1.26 -5.16
CA ASP A 39 20.13 -0.25 -4.61
C ASP A 39 20.29 -0.49 -3.09
N GLU A 40 21.44 -1.04 -2.69
CA GLU A 40 21.75 -1.33 -1.27
C GLU A 40 21.77 -0.06 -0.42
N ASP A 41 22.26 1.07 -0.95
CA ASP A 41 22.31 2.33 -0.20
C ASP A 41 20.90 2.89 0.04
N GLU A 42 20.01 2.80 -0.96
CA GLU A 42 18.61 3.15 -0.79
C GLU A 42 17.92 2.22 0.21
N TYR A 43 18.14 0.91 0.11
CA TYR A 43 17.55 -0.07 1.03
C TYR A 43 17.96 0.20 2.49
N GLN A 44 19.25 0.46 2.75
CA GLN A 44 19.71 0.76 4.11
C GLN A 44 19.12 2.08 4.65
N LYS A 45 18.99 3.10 3.80
CA LYS A 45 18.31 4.35 4.15
C LYS A 45 16.83 4.11 4.48
N ALA A 46 16.15 3.34 3.64
CA ALA A 46 14.74 2.97 3.81
C ALA A 46 14.53 2.22 5.13
N LEU A 47 15.32 1.18 5.38
CA LEU A 47 15.21 0.35 6.58
C LEU A 47 15.46 1.14 7.86
N LYS A 48 16.49 2.01 7.86
CA LYS A 48 16.74 2.91 8.98
C LYS A 48 15.55 3.82 9.25
N TRP A 49 15.02 4.46 8.21
CA TRP A 49 13.86 5.34 8.34
C TRP A 49 12.63 4.58 8.87
N THR A 50 12.38 3.37 8.35
CA THR A 50 11.28 2.51 8.81
C THR A 50 11.41 2.21 10.30
N ARG A 51 12.59 1.79 10.77
CA ARG A 51 12.83 1.53 12.21
C ARG A 51 12.61 2.78 13.08
N GLU A 52 12.90 3.97 12.57
CA GLU A 52 12.75 5.23 13.31
C GLU A 52 11.32 5.79 13.30
N LYS A 53 10.57 5.58 12.21
CA LYS A 53 9.30 6.27 11.94
C LYS A 53 8.07 5.36 11.96
N CYS A 54 8.22 4.07 11.65
CA CYS A 54 7.12 3.11 11.60
C CYS A 54 6.93 2.45 12.97
N LYS A 55 5.98 2.97 13.74
CA LYS A 55 5.66 2.45 15.08
C LYS A 55 4.95 1.10 14.96
N GLU A 56 5.55 0.05 15.48
CA GLU A 56 4.85 -1.24 15.63
C GLU A 56 3.64 -1.10 16.56
N GLY A 57 2.55 -1.76 16.17
CA GLY A 57 1.30 -1.78 16.91
C GLY A 57 1.11 -3.08 17.70
N PHE A 58 -0.15 -3.43 17.94
CA PHE A 58 -0.48 -4.65 18.67
C PHE A 58 -0.32 -5.89 17.80
N ASP A 59 -0.01 -7.02 18.45
CA ASP A 59 0.02 -8.34 17.81
C ASP A 59 -1.19 -9.16 18.28
N LYS A 60 -2.18 -9.29 17.41
CA LYS A 60 -3.42 -10.03 17.68
C LYS A 60 -3.28 -11.54 17.58
N ASN A 61 -2.16 -12.04 17.05
CA ASN A 61 -1.97 -13.47 16.87
C ASN A 61 -1.97 -14.16 18.25
N PRO A 62 -2.56 -15.36 18.37
CA PRO A 62 -2.41 -16.18 19.57
C PRO A 62 -0.94 -16.37 19.93
N GLU A 63 -0.62 -16.41 21.23
CA GLU A 63 0.78 -16.44 21.70
C GLU A 63 1.62 -17.55 21.06
N GLN A 64 1.02 -18.72 20.77
CA GLN A 64 1.70 -19.84 20.13
C GLN A 64 2.06 -19.61 18.65
N PHE A 65 1.43 -18.64 17.98
CA PHE A 65 1.70 -18.29 16.59
C PHE A 65 2.53 -17.01 16.44
N ARG A 66 2.67 -16.21 17.52
CA ARG A 66 3.47 -14.99 17.47
C ARG A 66 4.92 -15.31 17.14
N ARG A 67 5.47 -14.53 16.20
CA ARG A 67 6.89 -14.57 15.86
C ARG A 67 7.73 -13.87 16.92
N THR A 68 8.98 -14.29 17.03
CA THR A 68 9.96 -13.65 17.91
C THR A 68 10.36 -12.28 17.38
N ASP A 69 10.93 -11.43 18.23
CA ASP A 69 11.41 -10.10 17.82
C ASP A 69 12.46 -10.19 16.69
N GLU A 70 13.35 -11.19 16.74
CA GLU A 70 14.33 -11.43 15.66
C GLU A 70 13.66 -11.82 14.34
N GLN A 71 12.60 -12.62 14.38
CA GLN A 71 11.85 -12.98 13.19
C GLN A 71 11.05 -11.80 12.64
N LYS A 72 10.53 -10.92 13.49
CA LYS A 72 9.83 -9.69 13.08
C LYS A 72 10.79 -8.70 12.43
N GLU A 73 12.01 -8.58 12.96
CA GLU A 73 13.06 -7.78 12.34
C GLU A 73 13.42 -8.31 10.93
N GLN A 74 13.52 -9.63 10.77
CA GLN A 74 13.73 -10.24 9.44
C GLN A 74 12.57 -9.95 8.49
N ASP A 75 11.32 -9.94 8.99
CA ASP A 75 10.16 -9.59 8.18
C ASP A 75 10.20 -8.10 7.76
N TRP A 76 10.64 -7.20 8.65
CA TRP A 76 10.88 -5.78 8.31
C TRP A 76 11.94 -5.62 7.21
N GLU A 77 13.08 -6.26 7.37
CA GLU A 77 14.15 -6.29 6.35
C GLU A 77 13.60 -6.77 4.99
N PHE A 78 12.76 -7.81 5.03
CA PHE A 78 12.14 -8.37 3.84
C PHE A 78 11.16 -7.40 3.17
N VAL A 79 10.17 -6.86 3.89
CA VAL A 79 9.12 -6.03 3.29
C VAL A 79 9.62 -4.65 2.86
N VAL A 80 10.63 -4.09 3.53
CA VAL A 80 11.28 -2.84 3.10
C VAL A 80 12.06 -3.06 1.80
N LYS A 81 12.80 -4.17 1.70
CA LYS A 81 13.51 -4.55 0.47
C LYS A 81 12.55 -4.83 -0.68
N MET A 82 11.44 -5.50 -0.38
CA MET A 82 10.35 -5.76 -1.32
C MET A 82 9.83 -4.45 -1.91
N MET A 83 9.60 -3.43 -1.08
CA MET A 83 9.18 -2.10 -1.55
C MET A 83 10.21 -1.47 -2.49
N CYS A 84 11.50 -1.53 -2.18
CA CYS A 84 12.55 -0.99 -3.04
C CYS A 84 12.55 -1.69 -4.41
N ILE A 85 12.48 -3.02 -4.41
CA ILE A 85 12.43 -3.83 -5.63
C ILE A 85 11.18 -3.52 -6.48
N ILE A 86 10.02 -3.35 -5.85
CA ILE A 86 8.79 -2.98 -6.58
C ILE A 86 8.93 -1.60 -7.21
N LYS A 87 9.54 -0.61 -6.52
CA LYS A 87 9.84 0.70 -7.13
C LYS A 87 10.73 0.56 -8.36
N ASP A 88 11.77 -0.27 -8.27
CA ASP A 88 12.71 -0.51 -9.37
C ASP A 88 12.01 -1.19 -10.55
N LEU A 89 11.12 -2.15 -10.30
CA LEU A 89 10.32 -2.81 -11.34
C LEU A 89 9.43 -1.79 -12.06
N MET A 90 8.76 -0.90 -11.33
CA MET A 90 7.86 0.08 -11.94
C MET A 90 8.61 1.12 -12.78
N ASN A 91 9.68 1.70 -12.24
CA ASN A 91 10.29 2.92 -12.80
C ASN A 91 11.63 2.69 -13.50
N GLY A 92 12.28 1.55 -13.24
CA GLY A 92 13.70 1.37 -13.49
C GLY A 92 14.56 2.05 -12.42
N ASN A 93 15.82 1.64 -12.34
CA ASN A 93 16.78 2.21 -11.40
C ASN A 93 18.20 2.14 -11.97
N LYS A 94 18.82 3.29 -12.20
CA LYS A 94 20.19 3.41 -12.74
C LYS A 94 21.28 3.04 -11.72
N ASN A 95 20.93 2.90 -10.45
CA ASN A 95 21.86 2.58 -9.36
C ASN A 95 21.94 1.07 -9.07
N LEU A 96 21.28 0.22 -9.86
CA LEU A 96 21.41 -1.22 -9.72
C LEU A 96 22.88 -1.67 -9.94
N PRO A 97 23.28 -2.82 -9.36
CA PRO A 97 24.63 -3.34 -9.53
C PRO A 97 25.03 -3.50 -11.00
N ALA A 98 26.32 -3.34 -11.29
CA ALA A 98 26.87 -3.58 -12.63
C ALA A 98 26.54 -5.00 -13.12
N GLY A 99 26.17 -5.15 -14.39
CA GLY A 99 25.66 -6.41 -14.94
C GLY A 99 24.14 -6.60 -14.83
N CYS A 100 23.42 -5.65 -14.22
CA CYS A 100 21.95 -5.62 -14.13
C CYS A 100 21.35 -4.57 -15.08
N GLU A 101 21.96 -4.35 -16.25
CA GLU A 101 21.53 -3.32 -17.20
C GLU A 101 20.11 -3.58 -17.72
N GLU A 102 19.69 -4.85 -17.84
CA GLU A 102 18.32 -5.22 -18.19
C GLU A 102 17.33 -4.80 -17.11
N GLU A 103 17.60 -5.13 -15.84
CA GLU A 103 16.72 -4.78 -14.73
C GLU A 103 16.64 -3.27 -14.49
N SER A 104 17.69 -2.53 -14.87
CA SER A 104 17.80 -1.08 -14.65
C SER A 104 16.77 -0.25 -15.41
N VAL A 105 16.17 -0.79 -16.48
CA VAL A 105 15.22 -0.05 -17.33
C VAL A 105 13.79 -0.05 -16.77
N GLY A 106 13.46 -1.01 -15.92
CA GLY A 106 12.11 -1.21 -15.37
C GLY A 106 11.05 -1.51 -16.44
N HIS A 107 9.78 -1.39 -16.05
CA HIS A 107 8.62 -1.71 -16.90
C HIS A 107 7.82 -0.48 -17.35
N ASN A 108 8.30 0.74 -17.07
CA ASN A 108 7.61 1.99 -17.41
C ASN A 108 6.14 2.00 -16.94
N ALA A 109 5.91 1.50 -15.72
CA ALA A 109 4.59 1.26 -15.19
C ALA A 109 4.05 2.47 -14.42
N ILE A 110 2.99 3.10 -14.92
CA ILE A 110 2.28 4.20 -14.23
C ILE A 110 1.37 3.68 -13.10
N ALA A 111 0.98 2.41 -13.18
CA ALA A 111 0.24 1.68 -12.15
C ALA A 111 0.65 0.20 -12.21
N ALA A 112 0.63 -0.47 -11.07
CA ALA A 112 0.94 -1.87 -10.91
C ALA A 112 -0.04 -2.54 -9.94
N GLY A 113 0.03 -3.86 -9.84
CA GLY A 113 -0.67 -4.65 -8.83
C GLY A 113 0.24 -5.76 -8.31
N PHE A 114 0.05 -6.15 -7.05
CA PHE A 114 0.77 -7.26 -6.45
C PHE A 114 -0.22 -8.36 -6.07
N GLN A 115 -0.02 -9.58 -6.57
CA GLN A 115 -1.00 -10.64 -6.39
C GLN A 115 -1.08 -11.09 -4.93
N GLY A 116 0.07 -11.37 -4.32
CA GLY A 116 0.21 -11.83 -2.95
C GLY A 116 -0.52 -13.15 -2.69
N GLN A 117 -1.81 -13.03 -2.34
CA GLN A 117 -2.59 -14.19 -1.98
C GLN A 117 -2.92 -15.08 -3.20
N ARG A 118 -2.63 -16.38 -3.14
CA ARG A 118 -2.23 -17.17 -1.96
C ARG A 118 -0.76 -17.54 -1.94
N GLN A 119 -0.19 -17.79 -3.10
CA GLN A 119 1.05 -18.53 -3.27
C GLN A 119 2.25 -17.80 -2.64
N TRP A 120 2.29 -16.48 -2.72
CA TRP A 120 3.32 -15.70 -2.05
C TRP A 120 3.10 -15.67 -0.54
N THR A 121 1.92 -15.23 -0.09
CA THR A 121 1.64 -15.02 1.35
C THR A 121 1.58 -16.31 2.16
N ASP A 122 1.38 -17.46 1.52
CA ASP A 122 1.45 -18.77 2.17
C ASP A 122 2.90 -19.14 2.55
N PHE A 123 3.91 -18.39 2.10
CA PHE A 123 5.32 -18.68 2.37
C PHE A 123 6.18 -17.47 2.76
N TYR A 124 5.96 -16.31 2.15
CA TYR A 124 6.70 -15.06 2.38
C TYR A 124 5.84 -14.01 3.10
N PRO A 125 6.48 -13.03 3.80
CA PRO A 125 5.77 -11.87 4.32
C PRO A 125 4.88 -11.20 3.27
N ASN A 126 3.70 -10.74 3.67
CA ASN A 126 2.75 -10.10 2.75
C ASN A 126 3.23 -8.72 2.25
N CYS A 127 2.46 -8.13 1.34
CA CYS A 127 2.81 -6.86 0.69
C CYS A 127 2.15 -5.64 1.36
N ASP A 128 1.65 -5.77 2.59
CA ASP A 128 0.89 -4.69 3.23
C ASP A 128 1.73 -3.40 3.35
N PHE A 129 2.99 -3.55 3.75
CA PHE A 129 3.90 -2.42 3.89
C PHE A 129 4.25 -1.75 2.56
N PRO A 130 4.74 -2.48 1.52
CA PRO A 130 4.94 -1.88 0.20
C PRO A 130 3.67 -1.24 -0.37
N GLU A 131 2.52 -1.91 -0.31
CA GLU A 131 1.25 -1.37 -0.83
C GLU A 131 0.83 -0.09 -0.11
N ALA A 132 0.91 -0.05 1.21
CA ALA A 132 0.59 1.15 1.98
C ALA A 132 1.56 2.30 1.67
N MET A 133 2.87 2.05 1.75
CA MET A 133 3.89 3.09 1.59
C MET A 133 4.04 3.58 0.15
N LEU A 134 3.88 2.71 -0.86
CA LEU A 134 3.97 3.12 -2.26
C LEU A 134 2.80 4.02 -2.66
N ASN A 135 1.58 3.70 -2.21
CA ASN A 135 0.41 4.54 -2.42
C ASN A 135 0.40 5.80 -1.54
N THR A 136 1.30 5.92 -0.55
CA THR A 136 1.46 7.11 0.31
C THR A 136 2.25 8.21 -0.42
N SER A 137 1.94 9.47 -0.12
CA SER A 137 2.55 10.66 -0.73
C SER A 137 3.94 11.04 -0.19
N PHE A 138 4.59 10.16 0.56
CA PHE A 138 5.93 10.36 1.10
C PHE A 138 6.59 9.01 1.43
N ASP A 139 7.92 9.02 1.53
CA ASP A 139 8.71 7.92 2.09
C ASP A 139 10.00 8.46 2.74
N TRP A 140 11.03 7.63 2.87
CA TRP A 140 12.35 7.99 3.38
C TRP A 140 13.08 9.10 2.58
N ASN A 141 12.56 9.49 1.42
CA ASN A 141 13.06 10.62 0.62
C ASN A 141 12.24 11.91 0.80
N GLY A 142 11.23 11.91 1.67
CA GLY A 142 10.31 13.03 1.87
C GLY A 142 9.05 12.92 1.01
N ALA A 143 8.34 14.04 0.85
CA ALA A 143 7.14 14.11 0.01
C ALA A 143 7.46 13.77 -1.45
N ARG A 144 6.60 12.95 -2.07
CA ARG A 144 6.71 12.51 -3.46
C ARG A 144 5.34 12.18 -4.05
N GLU A 145 5.28 12.11 -5.37
CA GLU A 145 4.11 11.57 -6.03
C GLU A 145 3.82 10.12 -5.55
N PRO A 146 2.56 9.79 -5.18
CA PRO A 146 2.19 8.44 -4.81
C PRO A 146 2.23 7.52 -6.03
N TYR A 147 2.73 6.30 -5.84
CA TYR A 147 2.55 5.23 -6.81
C TYR A 147 1.10 4.74 -6.79
N ILE A 148 0.74 3.94 -7.78
CA ILE A 148 -0.48 3.14 -7.77
C ILE A 148 -0.06 1.68 -7.71
N LEU A 149 -0.26 1.05 -6.56
CA LEU A 149 -0.05 -0.38 -6.37
C LEU A 149 -1.34 -1.01 -5.84
N ALA A 150 -2.02 -1.76 -6.68
CA ALA A 150 -3.28 -2.41 -6.34
C ALA A 150 -3.04 -3.71 -5.55
N THR A 151 -3.63 -3.78 -4.35
CA THR A 151 -3.71 -5.00 -3.55
C THR A 151 -4.37 -6.12 -4.34
N GLU A 152 -3.87 -7.35 -4.14
CA GLU A 152 -4.40 -8.60 -4.74
C GLU A 152 -4.40 -8.61 -6.28
N ASN A 153 -3.58 -7.76 -6.88
CA ASN A 153 -3.49 -7.48 -8.30
C ASN A 153 -4.86 -7.14 -8.91
N ASP A 154 -5.75 -6.48 -8.16
CA ASP A 154 -7.02 -5.98 -8.72
C ASP A 154 -6.74 -4.78 -9.63
N VAL A 155 -6.49 -5.07 -10.90
CA VAL A 155 -6.15 -4.07 -11.92
C VAL A 155 -7.30 -3.10 -12.16
N LEU A 156 -8.55 -3.53 -12.02
CA LEU A 156 -9.70 -2.63 -12.19
C LEU A 156 -9.77 -1.60 -11.06
N ASN A 157 -9.52 -2.03 -9.82
CA ASN A 157 -9.42 -1.07 -8.71
C ASN A 157 -8.18 -0.18 -8.86
N GLY A 158 -7.05 -0.75 -9.31
CA GLY A 158 -5.85 0.00 -9.65
C GLY A 158 -6.08 1.09 -10.72
N LEU A 159 -6.87 0.81 -11.76
CA LEU A 159 -7.27 1.80 -12.76
C LEU A 159 -8.17 2.90 -12.15
N GLY A 160 -9.10 2.53 -11.27
CA GLY A 160 -9.91 3.50 -10.53
C GLY A 160 -9.05 4.43 -9.67
N MET A 161 -8.08 3.88 -8.95
CA MET A 161 -7.08 4.66 -8.21
C MET A 161 -6.26 5.54 -9.16
N LEU A 162 -5.77 5.01 -10.27
CA LEU A 162 -4.99 5.78 -11.26
C LEU A 162 -5.79 6.98 -11.80
N PHE A 163 -7.05 6.79 -12.17
CA PHE A 163 -7.90 7.90 -12.65
C PHE A 163 -8.03 8.99 -11.59
N MET A 164 -8.32 8.61 -10.35
CA MET A 164 -8.50 9.58 -9.27
C MET A 164 -7.19 10.29 -8.93
N LYS A 165 -6.05 9.59 -8.95
CA LYS A 165 -4.73 10.21 -8.79
C LYS A 165 -4.49 11.24 -9.90
N LEU A 166 -4.71 10.90 -11.16
CA LEU A 166 -4.48 11.80 -12.30
C LEU A 166 -5.41 13.02 -12.30
N LEU A 167 -6.62 12.89 -11.75
CA LEU A 167 -7.57 14.01 -11.65
C LEU A 167 -7.30 14.92 -10.44
N THR A 168 -6.66 14.41 -9.38
CA THR A 168 -6.58 15.13 -8.10
C THR A 168 -5.16 15.39 -7.59
N ASN A 169 -4.15 14.71 -8.14
CA ASN A 169 -2.77 14.68 -7.66
C ASN A 169 -2.62 14.18 -6.21
N ARG A 170 -3.58 13.40 -5.70
CA ARG A 170 -3.62 12.90 -4.32
C ARG A 170 -3.36 11.41 -4.26
N ALA A 171 -2.88 10.94 -3.11
CA ALA A 171 -2.85 9.52 -2.77
C ALA A 171 -4.25 8.91 -2.81
N GLN A 172 -4.35 7.60 -3.05
CA GLN A 172 -5.61 6.91 -3.30
C GLN A 172 -5.79 5.72 -2.36
N ILE A 173 -6.99 5.62 -1.81
CA ILE A 173 -7.37 4.53 -0.91
C ILE A 173 -7.78 3.33 -1.75
N PHE A 174 -7.13 2.18 -1.52
CA PHE A 174 -7.69 0.87 -1.82
C PHE A 174 -8.51 0.41 -0.61
N ALA A 175 -9.72 -0.11 -0.81
CA ALA A 175 -10.52 -0.63 0.30
C ALA A 175 -11.51 -1.71 -0.15
N ASP A 176 -11.73 -2.70 0.72
CA ASP A 176 -12.90 -3.57 0.60
C ASP A 176 -14.15 -2.81 1.03
N VAL A 177 -15.22 -3.01 0.27
CA VAL A 177 -16.58 -2.63 0.70
C VAL A 177 -17.09 -3.69 1.65
N ARG A 178 -16.61 -3.64 2.89
CA ARG A 178 -16.66 -4.78 3.82
C ARG A 178 -18.02 -5.00 4.46
N THR A 179 -18.69 -3.94 4.91
CA THR A 179 -19.95 -4.08 5.67
C THR A 179 -20.83 -2.86 5.54
N TYR A 180 -22.14 -3.08 5.36
CA TYR A 180 -23.15 -2.05 5.57
C TYR A 180 -23.69 -2.12 7.00
N TRP A 181 -23.65 -0.98 7.71
CA TRP A 181 -24.21 -0.82 9.04
C TRP A 181 -25.47 0.03 8.99
N SER A 182 -26.63 -0.63 9.09
CA SER A 182 -27.90 0.07 9.26
C SER A 182 -28.02 0.70 10.65
N PRO A 183 -28.86 1.74 10.83
CA PRO A 183 -29.12 2.34 12.14
C PRO A 183 -29.58 1.31 13.19
N GLU A 184 -30.41 0.35 12.77
CA GLU A 184 -30.92 -0.71 13.63
C GLU A 184 -29.81 -1.69 14.04
N ALA A 185 -28.93 -2.05 13.11
CA ALA A 185 -27.80 -2.93 13.37
C ALA A 185 -26.83 -2.30 14.37
N VAL A 186 -26.51 -1.01 14.20
CA VAL A 186 -25.66 -0.26 15.15
C VAL A 186 -26.32 -0.21 16.53
N LYS A 187 -27.59 0.22 16.60
CA LYS A 187 -28.32 0.30 17.88
C LYS A 187 -28.37 -1.06 18.59
N LYS A 188 -28.56 -2.15 17.84
CA LYS A 188 -28.58 -3.50 18.41
C LYS A 188 -27.21 -3.93 18.94
N ALA A 189 -26.13 -3.64 18.23
CA ALA A 189 -24.79 -4.09 18.57
C ALA A 189 -24.16 -3.28 19.73
N THR A 190 -24.49 -1.99 19.82
CA THR A 190 -23.78 -1.05 20.73
C THR A 190 -24.70 -0.29 21.67
N GLY A 191 -26.01 -0.31 21.45
CA GLY A 191 -26.97 0.56 22.15
C GLY A 191 -26.98 2.01 21.64
N TYR A 192 -26.08 2.38 20.72
CA TYR A 192 -25.95 3.73 20.20
C TYR A 192 -26.95 4.02 19.07
N GLU A 193 -27.65 5.15 19.16
CA GLU A 193 -28.46 5.64 18.04
C GLU A 193 -27.61 6.52 17.13
N LEU A 194 -27.57 6.22 15.83
CA LEU A 194 -26.84 7.05 14.87
C LEU A 194 -27.37 8.48 14.85
N GLU A 195 -26.43 9.41 14.69
CA GLU A 195 -26.67 10.85 14.53
C GLU A 195 -26.01 11.39 13.26
N GLY A 196 -26.20 12.67 12.97
CA GLY A 196 -25.54 13.38 11.86
C GLY A 196 -25.77 12.77 10.48
N VAL A 197 -24.75 12.84 9.63
CA VAL A 197 -24.78 12.37 8.23
C VAL A 197 -25.08 10.87 8.16
N ALA A 198 -24.55 10.07 9.09
CA ALA A 198 -24.79 8.63 9.14
C ALA A 198 -26.28 8.30 9.36
N LYS A 199 -26.97 9.03 10.25
CA LYS A 199 -28.42 8.87 10.43
C LYS A 199 -29.20 9.31 9.20
N GLN A 200 -28.85 10.48 8.65
CA GLN A 200 -29.53 11.08 7.48
C GLN A 200 -29.41 10.19 6.24
N SER A 201 -28.31 9.46 6.11
CA SER A 201 -28.03 8.54 4.99
C SER A 201 -28.60 7.14 5.20
N GLY A 202 -29.26 6.88 6.34
CA GLY A 202 -29.80 5.55 6.66
C GLY A 202 -28.74 4.52 6.99
N GLY A 203 -27.59 4.93 7.54
CA GLY A 203 -26.46 4.06 7.90
C GLY A 203 -25.14 4.51 7.27
N PHE A 204 -24.16 3.62 7.29
CA PHE A 204 -22.86 3.85 6.65
C PHE A 204 -22.24 2.54 6.16
N ILE A 205 -21.24 2.67 5.28
CA ILE A 205 -20.45 1.56 4.76
C ILE A 205 -19.07 1.58 5.44
N HIS A 206 -18.66 0.43 5.96
CA HIS A 206 -17.32 0.22 6.49
C HIS A 206 -16.39 -0.17 5.34
N LEU A 207 -15.47 0.75 5.02
CA LEU A 207 -14.40 0.55 4.05
C LEU A 207 -13.12 0.18 4.78
N ILE A 208 -12.56 -0.99 4.51
CA ILE A 208 -11.34 -1.49 5.16
C ILE A 208 -10.67 -2.50 4.23
N ASN A 209 -9.46 -2.19 3.75
CA ASN A 209 -8.69 -3.15 2.98
C ASN A 209 -8.19 -4.31 3.85
N SER A 210 -7.68 -5.37 3.21
CA SER A 210 -7.13 -6.56 3.86
C SER A 210 -5.77 -6.36 4.56
N GLY A 211 -5.23 -5.14 4.60
CA GLY A 211 -4.03 -4.80 5.37
C GLY A 211 -3.41 -3.45 5.00
N ALA A 212 -3.42 -3.09 3.72
CA ALA A 212 -2.78 -1.88 3.20
C ALA A 212 -3.74 -0.71 2.95
N ALA A 213 -3.31 0.51 3.24
CA ALA A 213 -3.91 1.74 2.73
C ALA A 213 -2.87 2.85 2.70
N CYS A 214 -2.98 3.83 1.78
CA CYS A 214 -2.13 5.01 1.82
C CYS A 214 -2.30 5.74 3.16
N LEU A 215 -1.20 6.14 3.80
CA LEU A 215 -1.24 6.72 5.14
C LEU A 215 -1.94 8.09 5.16
N ASP A 216 -1.91 8.81 4.03
CA ASP A 216 -2.67 10.05 3.78
C ASP A 216 -4.14 9.97 4.24
N ALA A 217 -4.74 8.79 4.10
CA ALA A 217 -6.14 8.53 4.41
C ALA A 217 -6.51 8.64 5.89
N CYS A 218 -5.53 8.70 6.79
CA CYS A 218 -5.79 8.95 8.21
C CYS A 218 -6.39 10.35 8.47
N GLY A 219 -6.33 11.25 7.47
CA GLY A 219 -6.94 12.58 7.52
C GLY A 219 -6.27 13.55 8.49
N LYS A 220 -4.99 13.33 8.80
CA LYS A 220 -4.21 14.15 9.76
C LYS A 220 -3.45 15.31 9.14
N ALA A 221 -3.30 15.34 7.82
CA ALA A 221 -2.94 16.57 7.13
C ALA A 221 -4.13 17.53 7.18
N THR A 222 -3.89 18.83 7.36
CA THR A 222 -4.97 19.82 7.50
C THR A 222 -4.90 20.92 6.46
N ASP A 223 -6.06 21.38 6.00
CA ASP A 223 -6.20 22.60 5.20
C ASP A 223 -5.99 23.88 6.04
N GLU A 224 -6.09 25.06 5.42
CA GLU A 224 -5.95 26.35 6.10
C GLU A 224 -7.02 26.62 7.17
N ASN A 225 -8.13 25.89 7.15
CA ASN A 225 -9.22 25.98 8.11
C ASN A 225 -9.10 24.94 9.25
N GLY A 226 -8.07 24.09 9.21
CA GLY A 226 -7.85 23.03 10.18
C GLY A 226 -8.67 21.75 9.92
N ASN A 227 -9.32 21.62 8.77
CA ASN A 227 -10.05 20.39 8.41
C ASN A 227 -9.07 19.30 7.96
N GLY A 228 -9.33 18.06 8.38
CA GLY A 228 -8.56 16.89 7.92
C GLY A 228 -8.78 16.64 6.43
N VAL A 229 -7.70 16.57 5.65
CA VAL A 229 -7.72 16.40 4.19
C VAL A 229 -6.59 15.47 3.73
N MET A 230 -6.74 14.90 2.54
CA MET A 230 -5.62 14.37 1.76
C MET A 230 -5.16 15.45 0.79
N LYS A 231 -3.91 15.90 0.90
CA LYS A 231 -3.35 16.99 0.09
C LYS A 231 -2.80 16.48 -1.24
N PRO A 232 -2.72 17.31 -2.29
CA PRO A 232 -1.83 17.04 -3.41
C PRO A 232 -0.40 16.83 -2.90
N TRP A 233 0.33 15.88 -3.48
CA TRP A 233 1.61 15.43 -2.92
C TRP A 233 2.67 16.55 -2.80
N TYR A 234 2.64 17.56 -3.69
CA TYR A 234 3.56 18.70 -3.65
C TYR A 234 3.23 19.73 -2.56
N ASP A 235 2.05 19.62 -1.93
CA ASP A 235 1.61 20.47 -0.80
C ASP A 235 1.78 19.75 0.57
N VAL A 236 2.25 18.50 0.58
CA VAL A 236 2.50 17.74 1.81
C VAL A 236 3.77 18.25 2.47
N THR A 237 3.64 18.74 3.71
CA THR A 237 4.76 19.29 4.48
C THR A 237 5.33 18.26 5.46
N ASP A 238 6.55 18.49 5.97
CA ASP A 238 7.15 17.63 7.01
C ASP A 238 6.25 17.49 8.25
N LYS A 239 5.51 18.54 8.61
CA LYS A 239 4.54 18.50 9.71
C LYS A 239 3.35 17.59 9.40
N ASP A 240 2.88 17.59 8.15
CA ASP A 240 1.82 16.67 7.74
C ASP A 240 2.33 15.22 7.80
N ILE A 241 3.56 14.98 7.34
CA ILE A 241 4.21 13.66 7.40
C ILE A 241 4.30 13.14 8.83
N ASP A 242 4.81 13.95 9.77
CA ASP A 242 4.91 13.55 11.18
C ASP A 242 3.51 13.27 11.79
N ASN A 243 2.52 14.10 11.50
CA ASN A 243 1.14 13.90 11.98
C ASN A 243 0.50 12.61 11.43
N ILE A 244 0.78 12.29 10.16
CA ILE A 244 0.27 11.07 9.51
C ILE A 244 0.94 9.84 10.14
N LEU A 245 2.26 9.85 10.27
CA LEU A 245 3.02 8.76 10.90
C LEU A 245 2.60 8.54 12.36
N ASP A 246 2.33 9.61 13.10
CA ASP A 246 1.86 9.52 14.48
C ASP A 246 0.48 8.87 14.63
N ALA A 247 -0.35 8.90 13.58
CA ALA A 247 -1.68 8.29 13.56
C ALA A 247 -1.69 6.86 12.98
N THR A 248 -0.54 6.34 12.56
CA THR A 248 -0.41 5.00 11.99
C THR A 248 0.37 4.09 12.94
N THR A 249 -0.09 2.85 13.06
CA THR A 249 0.66 1.77 13.73
C THR A 249 0.72 0.56 12.81
N TRP A 250 1.85 -0.13 12.80
CA TRP A 250 2.09 -1.33 12.00
C TRP A 250 1.85 -2.57 12.84
N ASN A 251 0.64 -3.11 12.76
CA ASN A 251 0.26 -4.32 13.47
C ASN A 251 0.80 -5.54 12.72
N TYR A 252 1.23 -6.57 13.44
CA TYR A 252 1.73 -7.78 12.81
C TYR A 252 0.58 -8.49 12.04
N ALA A 253 0.90 -9.01 10.84
CA ALA A 253 -0.07 -9.67 9.97
C ALA A 253 -0.76 -10.86 10.68
N ASP A 254 -1.96 -11.19 10.22
CA ASP A 254 -2.69 -12.36 10.71
C ASP A 254 -2.06 -13.65 10.16
N LEU A 255 -1.65 -14.57 11.04
CA LEU A 255 -0.93 -15.80 10.67
C LEU A 255 -1.83 -17.02 10.49
N GLY A 256 -3.16 -16.85 10.54
CA GLY A 256 -4.14 -17.91 10.28
C GLY A 256 -5.40 -17.82 11.12
#